data_AF-A0A7C9NDU5-F1
#
_entry.id   AF-A0A7C9NDU5-F1
#
_cell.length_a   1.000
_cell.length_b   1.000
_cell.length_c   1.000
_cell.angle_alpha   90.00
_cell.angle_beta   90.00
_cell.angle_gamma   90.00
#
_symmetry.space_group_name_H-M   'P 1'
#
loop_
_entity.id
_entity.type
_entity.pdbx_description
1 polymer ?
#
loop_
_entity_poly.entity_id
_entity_poly.type
_entity_poly.pdbx_seq_one_letter_code
_entity_poly.pdbx_strand_id
1 'polypeptide(L)'
;MTMLKRWAKHQPCSAAKGGIQAYLEVRDGRERVVAKFTHELVGDADRSEWAVAMDRTRAAAGHHRLPGDMEGEAVPGKDGRARRRRNVMAHHFMLSPDPGSGCGPEEVMALAQLWAGKHFGTGELMDSEPGALGNYQYVIELHDDGTNGVVHAHIVVNNTDVDTGRRLHIDDEANDRLWDSAQDISRELGMPYRAHAKEWRRAESKEAQRRKREQSLGRYMTKVERSIARDGSFSWKAAIANGARSAKLLACDEDSFVSTMRLAGFAVERAAGGDFLYRHPSRPDRWCCTGYRLGRDFTREAVLRAAGDNRRRGDMSDDANRERVLAKAIAALDGIADPSNVA
;
A
#
# COMPACT_ATOMS: atom_id res chain seq x y z
N MET A 1 -11.37 1.65 0.85
CA MET A 1 -10.74 0.71 1.79
C MET A 1 -10.70 1.32 3.17
N THR A 2 -11.07 0.56 4.19
CA THR A 2 -10.74 0.86 5.59
C THR A 2 -9.26 0.59 5.91
N MET A 3 -8.51 1.62 6.28
CA MET A 3 -7.16 1.53 6.80
C MET A 3 -7.19 1.29 8.32
N LEU A 4 -6.43 0.30 8.78
CA LEU A 4 -6.12 0.10 10.21
C LEU A 4 -4.65 0.42 10.48
N LYS A 5 -4.39 1.29 11.44
CA LYS A 5 -3.05 1.54 12.00
C LYS A 5 -3.04 1.29 13.50
N ARG A 6 -1.88 0.86 14.02
CA ARG A 6 -1.67 0.56 15.45
C ARG A 6 -0.39 1.23 15.95
N TRP A 7 -0.46 1.78 17.16
CA TRP A 7 0.68 2.29 17.92
C TRP A 7 0.62 1.80 19.37
N ALA A 8 1.77 1.41 19.90
CA ALA A 8 1.93 1.24 21.35
C ALA A 8 2.23 2.60 21.99
N LYS A 9 1.48 2.95 23.04
CA LYS A 9 1.71 4.16 23.84
C LYS A 9 2.46 3.79 25.10
N HIS A 10 3.48 4.56 25.42
CA HIS A 10 4.42 4.28 26.52
C HIS A 10 4.35 5.30 27.65
N GLN A 11 3.43 6.26 27.56
CA GLN A 11 3.17 7.26 28.58
C GLN A 11 1.80 6.99 29.20
N PRO A 12 1.57 7.38 30.47
CA PRO A 12 0.24 7.38 31.06
C PRO A 12 -0.76 8.08 30.14
N CYS A 13 -1.99 7.57 30.09
CA CYS A 13 -2.97 8.15 29.19
C CYS A 13 -3.27 9.61 29.57
N SER A 14 -3.26 9.90 30.87
CA SER A 14 -3.60 11.19 31.47
C SER A 14 -2.42 12.17 31.56
N ALA A 15 -1.25 11.81 31.02
CA ALA A 15 -0.07 12.65 31.13
C ALA A 15 -0.30 14.06 30.56
N ALA A 16 -0.07 15.08 31.38
CA ALA A 16 -0.32 16.49 31.02
C ALA A 16 0.37 16.94 29.72
N LYS A 17 1.53 16.35 29.39
CA LYS A 17 2.23 16.54 28.13
C LYS A 17 2.45 15.20 27.44
N GLY A 18 1.87 15.04 26.25
CA GLY A 18 2.01 13.81 25.45
C GLY A 18 1.05 12.68 25.85
N GLY A 19 0.18 12.90 26.85
CA GLY A 19 -0.94 12.01 27.16
C GLY A 19 -1.88 11.89 25.97
N ILE A 20 -2.37 10.67 25.75
CA ILE A 20 -3.14 10.36 24.55
C ILE A 20 -4.51 11.06 24.55
N GLN A 21 -5.14 11.26 25.72
CA GLN A 21 -6.43 11.97 25.78
C GLN A 21 -6.31 13.41 25.31
N ALA A 22 -5.39 14.18 25.89
CA ALA A 22 -5.17 15.57 25.47
C ALA A 22 -4.78 15.68 23.98
N TYR A 23 -4.01 14.71 23.46
CA TYR A 23 -3.61 14.66 22.05
C TYR A 23 -4.78 14.42 21.09
N LEU A 24 -5.77 13.61 21.49
CA LEU A 24 -6.93 13.31 20.66
C LEU A 24 -7.97 14.43 20.77
N GLU A 25 -8.31 14.82 22.00
CA GLU A 25 -9.43 15.71 22.27
C GLU A 25 -9.17 17.16 21.86
N VAL A 26 -7.92 17.64 22.00
CA VAL A 26 -7.59 19.06 21.80
C VAL A 26 -6.40 19.24 20.86
N ARG A 27 -6.53 20.18 19.91
CA ARG A 27 -5.41 20.68 19.10
C ARG A 27 -5.53 22.17 18.91
N ASP A 28 -4.44 22.89 19.14
CA ASP A 28 -4.39 24.36 18.99
C ASP A 28 -5.52 25.07 19.76
N GLY A 29 -5.90 24.53 20.92
CA GLY A 29 -6.96 25.05 21.78
C GLY A 29 -8.40 24.76 21.32
N ARG A 30 -8.60 23.89 20.32
CA ARG A 30 -9.92 23.51 19.81
C ARG A 30 -10.21 22.02 20.02
N GLU A 31 -11.46 21.73 20.36
CA GLU A 31 -11.99 20.36 20.40
C GLU A 31 -12.04 19.73 19.00
N ARG A 32 -11.75 18.44 18.93
CA ARG A 32 -11.70 17.68 17.65
C ARG A 32 -12.63 16.49 17.59
N VAL A 33 -13.16 16.09 18.74
CA VAL A 33 -13.94 14.86 18.86
C VAL A 33 -15.38 15.16 18.45
N VAL A 34 -15.81 14.50 17.37
CA VAL A 34 -17.16 14.65 16.81
C VAL A 34 -18.14 13.73 17.53
N ALA A 35 -17.68 12.55 17.94
CA ALA A 35 -18.45 11.60 18.72
C ALA A 35 -17.52 10.74 19.57
N LYS A 36 -18.02 10.27 20.73
CA LYS A 36 -17.27 9.44 21.68
C LYS A 36 -18.09 8.25 22.15
N PHE A 37 -17.44 7.10 22.29
CA PHE A 37 -17.97 5.91 22.92
C PHE A 37 -16.94 5.33 23.90
N THR A 38 -17.39 4.73 24.99
CA THR A 38 -16.55 4.18 26.05
C THR A 38 -17.06 2.81 26.48
N HIS A 39 -16.15 1.88 26.74
CA HIS A 39 -16.42 0.54 27.28
C HIS A 39 -15.64 0.29 28.57
N GLU A 40 -16.24 -0.43 29.53
CA GLU A 40 -15.70 -0.69 30.89
C GLU A 40 -15.31 0.56 31.70
N LEU A 41 -15.98 1.69 31.44
CA LEU A 41 -15.81 2.94 32.18
C LEU A 41 -17.10 3.27 32.94
N VAL A 42 -17.02 3.19 34.27
CA VAL A 42 -18.18 3.18 35.17
C VAL A 42 -18.53 4.60 35.65
N GLY A 43 -19.68 5.09 35.23
CA GLY A 43 -20.18 6.42 35.61
C GLY A 43 -19.61 7.57 34.76
N ASP A 44 -20.22 8.75 34.86
CA ASP A 44 -19.90 9.88 34.00
C ASP A 44 -18.51 10.47 34.25
N ALA A 45 -18.02 10.39 35.49
CA ALA A 45 -16.66 10.81 35.83
C ALA A 45 -15.61 9.96 35.11
N ASP A 46 -15.72 8.63 35.17
CA ASP A 46 -14.77 7.75 34.49
C ASP A 46 -14.87 7.86 32.96
N ARG A 47 -16.06 8.14 32.41
CA ARG A 47 -16.23 8.34 30.97
C ARG A 47 -15.63 9.65 30.46
N SER A 48 -15.75 10.72 31.23
CA SER A 48 -15.16 12.02 30.88
C SER A 48 -13.65 12.05 31.12
N GLU A 49 -13.19 11.46 32.21
CA GLU A 49 -11.77 11.33 32.58
C GLU A 49 -11.22 9.93 32.26
N TRP A 50 -11.57 9.41 31.09
CA TRP A 50 -11.26 8.04 30.68
C TRP A 50 -9.77 7.69 30.78
N ALA A 51 -8.88 8.65 30.53
CA ALA A 51 -7.46 8.40 30.67
C ALA A 51 -7.04 8.16 32.12
N VAL A 52 -7.61 8.92 33.06
CA VAL A 52 -7.36 8.78 34.50
C VAL A 52 -7.93 7.45 35.00
N ALA A 53 -9.15 7.10 34.57
CA ALA A 53 -9.74 5.80 34.87
C ALA A 53 -8.86 4.64 34.34
N MET A 54 -8.41 4.70 33.09
CA MET A 54 -7.52 3.69 32.53
C MET A 54 -6.16 3.62 33.25
N ASP A 55 -5.60 4.76 33.65
CA ASP A 55 -4.36 4.82 34.45
C ASP A 55 -4.57 4.19 35.83
N ARG A 56 -5.72 4.41 36.48
CA ARG A 56 -6.08 3.77 37.76
C ARG A 56 -6.15 2.25 37.63
N THR A 57 -6.82 1.72 36.61
CA THR A 57 -6.90 0.27 36.34
C THR A 57 -5.50 -0.34 36.14
N ARG A 58 -4.63 0.33 35.37
CA ARG A 58 -3.23 -0.08 35.21
C ARG A 58 -2.43 0.00 36.49
N ALA A 59 -2.69 1.01 37.31
CA ALA A 59 -2.02 1.21 38.57
C ALA A 59 -2.33 0.07 39.54
N ALA A 60 -3.62 -0.29 39.67
CA ALA A 60 -4.09 -1.39 40.49
C ALA A 60 -3.47 -2.74 40.10
N ALA A 61 -3.30 -3.00 38.80
CA ALA A 61 -2.63 -4.20 38.29
C ALA A 61 -1.08 -4.13 38.31
N GLY A 62 -0.48 -3.01 38.76
CA GLY A 62 0.97 -2.82 38.74
C GLY A 62 1.58 -2.63 37.33
N HIS A 63 0.77 -2.48 36.30
CA HIS A 63 1.22 -2.41 34.90
C HIS A 63 1.84 -1.07 34.49
N HIS A 64 1.64 -0.03 35.30
CA HIS A 64 2.31 1.26 35.17
C HIS A 64 3.83 1.22 35.43
N ARG A 65 4.35 0.17 36.09
CA ARG A 65 5.78 0.02 36.45
C ARG A 65 6.45 -1.10 35.69
N LEU A 66 7.69 -0.90 35.27
CA LEU A 66 8.52 -2.01 34.78
C LEU A 66 8.88 -2.93 35.96
N PRO A 67 9.04 -4.24 35.75
CA PRO A 67 9.56 -5.11 36.79
C PRO A 67 10.99 -4.69 37.17
N GLY A 68 11.24 -4.44 38.46
CA GLY A 68 12.59 -4.29 39.04
C GLY A 68 13.46 -3.17 38.45
N ASP A 69 14.75 -3.46 38.32
CA ASP A 69 15.87 -2.65 37.83
C ASP A 69 15.86 -2.39 36.30
N MET A 70 14.84 -2.89 35.59
CA MET A 70 14.75 -2.75 34.13
C MET A 70 14.21 -1.39 33.66
N GLU A 71 13.84 -0.49 34.59
CA GLU A 71 13.43 0.86 34.24
C GLU A 71 14.61 1.68 33.71
N GLY A 72 14.51 2.07 32.44
CA GLY A 72 15.56 2.86 31.80
C GLY A 72 16.72 2.04 31.23
N GLU A 73 16.67 0.70 31.32
CA GLU A 73 17.64 -0.18 30.66
C GLU A 73 17.66 0.07 29.15
N ALA A 74 18.87 0.14 28.58
CA ALA A 74 19.09 0.38 27.17
C ALA A 74 18.89 -0.92 26.36
N VAL A 75 17.79 -1.01 25.63
CA VAL A 75 17.49 -2.14 24.74
C VAL A 75 17.88 -1.81 23.28
N PRO A 76 18.51 -2.73 22.55
CA PRO A 76 18.83 -2.53 21.13
C PRO A 76 17.57 -2.32 20.29
N GLY A 77 17.53 -1.24 19.51
CA GLY A 77 16.51 -1.02 18.50
C GLY A 77 16.78 -1.83 17.23
N LYS A 78 15.73 -2.14 16.45
CA LYS A 78 15.85 -2.78 15.12
C LYS A 78 16.71 -1.96 14.13
N ASP A 79 16.85 -0.66 14.37
CA ASP A 79 17.68 0.31 13.64
C ASP A 79 19.07 0.50 14.25
N GLY A 80 19.48 -0.35 15.21
CA GLY A 80 20.77 -0.28 15.89
C GLY A 80 20.87 0.81 16.97
N ARG A 81 19.84 1.64 17.14
CA ARG A 81 19.81 2.69 18.18
C ARG A 81 19.27 2.12 19.48
N ALA A 82 20.05 2.25 20.55
CA ALA A 82 19.58 1.86 21.89
C ALA A 82 18.41 2.76 22.33
N ARG A 83 17.37 2.14 22.89
CA ARG A 83 16.19 2.84 23.43
C ARG A 83 15.98 2.41 24.87
N ARG A 84 15.47 3.29 25.73
CA ARG A 84 15.08 2.89 27.08
C ARG A 84 13.87 1.97 27.04
N ARG A 85 13.92 0.87 27.80
CA ARG A 85 12.77 -0.02 28.01
C ARG A 85 11.63 0.77 28.65
N ARG A 86 10.42 0.59 28.13
CA ARG A 86 9.20 1.23 28.62
C ARG A 86 8.03 0.27 28.49
N ASN A 87 7.13 0.27 29.47
CA ASN A 87 5.87 -0.47 29.34
C ASN A 87 4.99 0.12 28.25
N VAL A 88 4.18 -0.74 27.65
CA VAL A 88 3.01 -0.29 26.89
C VAL A 88 1.91 0.01 27.89
N MET A 89 1.46 1.26 27.91
CA MET A 89 0.36 1.73 28.76
C MET A 89 -0.98 1.56 28.04
N ALA A 90 -1.01 1.78 26.73
CA ALA A 90 -2.22 1.60 25.93
C ALA A 90 -1.87 1.24 24.49
N HIS A 91 -2.80 0.57 23.82
CA HIS A 91 -2.77 0.38 22.38
C HIS A 91 -3.69 1.41 21.73
N HIS A 92 -3.14 2.19 20.80
CA HIS A 92 -3.89 3.17 20.04
C HIS A 92 -4.05 2.66 18.61
N PHE A 93 -5.29 2.50 18.18
CA PHE A 93 -5.65 2.16 16.82
C PHE A 93 -6.30 3.35 16.11
N MET A 94 -6.14 3.40 14.79
CA MET A 94 -6.90 4.30 13.92
C MET A 94 -7.57 3.46 12.84
N LEU A 95 -8.89 3.58 12.75
CA LEU A 95 -9.71 3.07 11.66
C LEU A 95 -10.15 4.24 10.80
N SER A 96 -9.78 4.22 9.51
CA SER A 96 -10.15 5.25 8.55
C SER A 96 -10.72 4.58 7.31
N PRO A 97 -12.03 4.71 7.04
CA PRO A 97 -12.61 4.38 5.74
C PRO A 97 -11.95 5.13 4.60
N ASP A 98 -12.30 4.77 3.36
CA ASP A 98 -11.79 5.48 2.19
C ASP A 98 -12.35 6.91 2.18
N PRO A 99 -11.53 7.95 1.94
CA PRO A 99 -12.07 9.29 1.70
C PRO A 99 -13.12 9.32 0.58
N GLY A 100 -12.97 8.47 -0.44
CA GLY A 100 -13.90 8.37 -1.56
C GLY A 100 -15.16 7.52 -1.30
N SER A 101 -15.31 6.92 -0.10
CA SER A 101 -16.48 6.07 0.20
C SER A 101 -17.70 6.84 0.67
N GLY A 102 -17.56 8.14 0.98
CA GLY A 102 -18.66 8.98 1.46
C GLY A 102 -19.18 8.59 2.85
N CYS A 103 -18.40 7.80 3.61
CA CYS A 103 -18.86 7.29 4.90
C CYS A 103 -18.95 8.41 5.95
N GLY A 104 -20.11 8.55 6.57
CA GLY A 104 -20.39 9.53 7.62
C GLY A 104 -19.98 9.06 9.02
N PRO A 105 -20.07 9.95 10.03
CA PRO A 105 -19.70 9.63 11.41
C PRO A 105 -20.42 8.41 12.00
N GLU A 106 -21.69 8.20 11.67
CA GLU A 106 -22.46 7.06 12.18
C GLU A 106 -21.90 5.72 11.68
N GLU A 107 -21.57 5.62 10.40
CA GLU A 107 -21.01 4.41 9.81
C GLU A 107 -19.61 4.12 10.34
N VAL A 108 -18.78 5.17 10.53
CA VAL A 108 -17.45 5.03 11.13
C VAL A 108 -17.55 4.61 12.60
N MET A 109 -18.52 5.14 13.34
CA MET A 109 -18.78 4.73 14.73
C MET A 109 -19.22 3.27 14.79
N ALA A 110 -20.16 2.86 13.93
CA ALA A 110 -20.65 1.47 13.89
C ALA A 110 -19.50 0.50 13.59
N LEU A 111 -18.68 0.79 12.57
CA LEU A 111 -17.47 0.03 12.24
C LEU A 111 -16.54 -0.07 13.45
N ALA A 112 -16.28 1.05 14.13
CA ALA A 112 -15.36 1.08 15.27
C ALA A 112 -15.89 0.31 16.48
N GLN A 113 -17.19 0.42 16.81
CA GLN A 113 -17.81 -0.31 17.92
C GLN A 113 -17.84 -1.81 17.66
N LEU A 114 -18.28 -2.23 16.46
CA LEU A 114 -18.27 -3.64 16.06
C LEU A 114 -16.85 -4.23 16.13
N TRP A 115 -15.88 -3.50 15.58
CA TRP A 115 -14.49 -3.94 15.58
C TRP A 115 -13.91 -3.98 16.99
N ALA A 116 -14.10 -2.95 17.81
CA ALA A 116 -13.57 -2.91 19.16
C ALA A 116 -14.23 -3.96 20.07
N GLY A 117 -15.56 -4.12 20.00
CA GLY A 117 -16.32 -5.12 20.74
C GLY A 117 -15.85 -6.53 20.43
N LYS A 118 -15.71 -6.88 19.13
CA LYS A 118 -15.26 -8.20 18.67
C LYS A 118 -13.89 -8.62 19.23
N HIS A 119 -13.01 -7.67 19.54
CA HIS A 119 -11.64 -7.96 19.98
C HIS A 119 -11.39 -7.69 21.46
N PHE A 120 -12.04 -6.68 22.03
CA PHE A 120 -11.70 -6.13 23.36
C PHE A 120 -12.91 -5.94 24.28
N GLY A 121 -14.11 -6.35 23.85
CA GLY A 121 -15.35 -6.13 24.58
C GLY A 121 -15.84 -7.36 25.35
N THR A 122 -16.92 -7.15 26.10
CA THR A 122 -17.74 -8.24 26.63
C THR A 122 -18.65 -8.78 25.53
N GLY A 123 -19.08 -10.03 25.68
CA GLY A 123 -20.09 -10.62 24.80
C GLY A 123 -21.47 -9.96 24.89
N GLU A 124 -21.69 -9.12 25.90
CA GLU A 124 -22.94 -8.36 26.09
C GLU A 124 -23.11 -7.26 25.02
N LEU A 125 -22.00 -6.77 24.45
CA LEU A 125 -22.07 -5.90 23.29
C LEU A 125 -22.39 -6.74 22.06
N MET A 126 -23.63 -6.60 21.57
CA MET A 126 -24.14 -7.19 20.32
C MET A 126 -24.43 -8.70 20.36
N ASP A 127 -24.80 -9.24 21.53
CA ASP A 127 -25.10 -10.66 21.74
C ASP A 127 -23.99 -11.59 21.20
N SER A 128 -22.73 -11.14 21.29
CA SER A 128 -21.59 -11.82 20.68
C SER A 128 -20.81 -12.67 21.69
N GLU A 129 -19.89 -13.48 21.19
CA GLU A 129 -18.86 -14.10 22.04
C GLU A 129 -18.00 -13.02 22.72
N PRO A 130 -17.36 -13.32 23.87
CA PRO A 130 -16.36 -12.46 24.47
C PRO A 130 -15.30 -12.01 23.46
N GLY A 131 -14.76 -10.81 23.65
CA GLY A 131 -13.73 -10.24 22.80
C GLY A 131 -12.55 -11.19 22.60
N ALA A 132 -12.14 -11.39 21.35
CA ALA A 132 -11.13 -12.40 20.98
C ALA A 132 -9.76 -12.23 21.68
N LEU A 133 -9.47 -11.06 22.23
CA LEU A 133 -8.23 -10.76 22.96
C LEU A 133 -8.46 -10.53 24.46
N GLY A 134 -9.71 -10.59 24.93
CA GLY A 134 -10.12 -10.34 26.32
C GLY A 134 -11.07 -9.15 26.47
N ASN A 135 -11.34 -8.77 27.73
CA ASN A 135 -12.19 -7.63 28.07
C ASN A 135 -11.32 -6.47 28.56
N TYR A 136 -11.44 -5.30 27.95
CA TYR A 136 -10.59 -4.15 28.25
C TYR A 136 -11.40 -2.87 28.31
N GLN A 137 -10.92 -1.93 29.11
CA GLN A 137 -11.30 -0.53 28.94
C GLN A 137 -10.85 -0.01 27.59
N TYR A 138 -11.79 0.52 26.81
CA TYR A 138 -11.45 1.26 25.60
C TYR A 138 -12.34 2.48 25.39
N VAL A 139 -11.80 3.45 24.67
CA VAL A 139 -12.52 4.62 24.18
C VAL A 139 -12.41 4.67 22.66
N ILE A 140 -13.49 5.10 22.01
CA ILE A 140 -13.57 5.38 20.58
C ILE A 140 -13.88 6.86 20.44
N GLU A 141 -13.02 7.59 19.73
CA GLU A 141 -13.20 9.01 19.43
C GLU A 141 -13.16 9.22 17.93
N LEU A 142 -14.21 9.80 17.38
CA LEU A 142 -14.24 10.18 15.97
C LEU A 142 -13.61 11.54 15.78
N HIS A 143 -12.72 11.64 14.82
CA HIS A 143 -12.22 12.91 14.31
C HIS A 143 -12.74 13.13 12.90
N ASP A 144 -13.06 14.39 12.61
CA ASP A 144 -13.20 14.91 11.25
C ASP A 144 -11.96 15.79 10.99
N ASP A 145 -11.20 15.47 9.95
CA ASP A 145 -9.99 16.22 9.59
C ASP A 145 -10.27 17.52 8.79
N GLY A 146 -11.53 17.91 8.67
CA GLY A 146 -11.95 19.22 8.19
C GLY A 146 -12.09 19.25 6.67
N THR A 147 -11.26 20.02 5.96
CA THR A 147 -11.48 20.44 4.55
C THR A 147 -11.74 19.31 3.52
N ASN A 148 -11.51 18.04 3.87
CA ASN A 148 -11.82 16.86 3.03
C ASN A 148 -12.90 15.92 3.61
N GLY A 149 -13.42 16.19 4.82
CA GLY A 149 -14.51 15.44 5.46
C GLY A 149 -14.19 13.99 5.81
N VAL A 150 -12.92 13.63 6.03
CA VAL A 150 -12.55 12.23 6.27
C VAL A 150 -12.72 11.90 7.73
N VAL A 151 -13.86 11.29 8.03
CA VAL A 151 -14.14 10.80 9.38
C VAL A 151 -13.33 9.54 9.65
N HIS A 152 -12.61 9.52 10.77
CA HIS A 152 -11.83 8.37 11.22
C HIS A 152 -11.96 8.19 12.73
N ALA A 153 -11.94 6.93 13.17
CA ALA A 153 -12.02 6.57 14.56
C ALA A 153 -10.62 6.36 15.15
N HIS A 154 -10.35 6.99 16.28
CA HIS A 154 -9.26 6.66 17.18
C HIS A 154 -9.80 5.75 18.28
N ILE A 155 -9.20 4.56 18.41
CA ILE A 155 -9.58 3.59 19.44
C ILE A 155 -8.40 3.43 20.38
N VAL A 156 -8.58 3.75 21.66
CA VAL A 156 -7.54 3.59 22.67
C VAL A 156 -7.97 2.48 23.62
N VAL A 157 -7.20 1.39 23.64
CA VAL A 157 -7.43 0.21 24.46
C VAL A 157 -6.42 0.18 25.59
N ASN A 158 -6.91 0.01 26.82
CA ASN A 158 -6.06 -0.16 28.00
C ASN A 158 -5.18 -1.41 27.84
N ASN A 159 -3.95 -1.36 28.36
CA ASN A 159 -3.08 -2.52 28.34
C ASN A 159 -3.43 -3.55 29.43
N THR A 160 -4.37 -3.27 30.33
CA THR A 160 -4.81 -4.21 31.37
C THR A 160 -6.20 -4.75 31.05
N ASP A 161 -6.31 -6.07 30.96
CA ASP A 161 -7.57 -6.79 30.88
C ASP A 161 -8.30 -6.70 32.23
N VAL A 162 -9.58 -6.29 32.21
CA VAL A 162 -10.33 -5.98 33.44
C VAL A 162 -10.74 -7.23 34.22
N ASP A 163 -10.91 -8.35 33.54
CA ASP A 163 -11.38 -9.60 34.15
C ASP A 163 -10.20 -10.40 34.75
N THR A 164 -9.10 -10.45 34.01
CA THR A 164 -7.94 -11.30 34.34
C THR A 164 -6.80 -10.53 34.98
N GLY A 165 -6.78 -9.20 34.87
CA GLY A 165 -5.68 -8.35 35.30
C GLY A 165 -4.40 -8.56 34.49
N ARG A 166 -4.45 -9.26 33.36
CA ARG A 166 -3.28 -9.55 32.50
C ARG A 166 -3.01 -8.43 31.51
N ARG A 167 -1.82 -8.45 30.90
CA ARG A 167 -1.44 -7.48 29.87
C ARG A 167 -1.96 -7.90 28.50
N LEU A 168 -2.45 -6.93 27.72
CA LEU A 168 -2.79 -7.14 26.31
C LEU A 168 -1.54 -7.59 25.54
N HIS A 169 -1.64 -8.75 24.88
CA HIS A 169 -0.59 -9.28 24.02
C HIS A 169 -1.14 -9.44 22.60
N ILE A 170 -0.48 -8.79 21.63
CA ILE A 170 -0.86 -8.85 20.22
C ILE A 170 0.36 -9.27 19.41
N ASP A 171 0.44 -10.57 19.13
CA ASP A 171 1.41 -11.12 18.20
C ASP A 171 1.07 -10.79 16.74
N ASP A 172 1.90 -11.27 15.81
CA ASP A 172 1.74 -11.00 14.38
C ASP A 172 0.44 -11.60 13.81
N GLU A 173 0.01 -12.77 14.31
CA GLU A 173 -1.21 -13.44 13.84
C GLU A 173 -2.46 -12.74 14.35
N ALA A 174 -2.48 -12.35 15.63
CA ALA A 174 -3.51 -11.49 16.20
C ALA A 174 -3.56 -10.15 15.47
N ASN A 175 -2.41 -9.57 15.11
CA ASN A 175 -2.37 -8.34 14.33
C ASN A 175 -2.96 -8.49 12.92
N ASP A 176 -2.72 -9.62 12.26
CA ASP A 176 -3.37 -9.95 10.99
C ASP A 176 -4.89 -10.08 11.16
N ARG A 177 -5.36 -10.82 12.19
CA ARG A 177 -6.79 -10.97 12.52
C ARG A 177 -7.47 -9.62 12.79
N LEU A 178 -6.81 -8.71 13.50
CA LEU A 178 -7.30 -7.35 13.73
C LEU A 178 -7.51 -6.60 12.41
N TRP A 179 -6.60 -6.76 11.45
CA TRP A 179 -6.71 -6.11 10.15
C TRP A 179 -7.80 -6.75 9.27
N ASP A 180 -7.84 -8.08 9.21
CA ASP A 180 -8.80 -8.85 8.41
C ASP A 180 -10.23 -8.59 8.86
N SER A 181 -10.47 -8.65 10.17
CA SER A 181 -11.78 -8.34 10.75
C SER A 181 -12.25 -6.91 10.46
N ALA A 182 -11.36 -5.92 10.40
CA ALA A 182 -11.75 -4.56 10.00
C ALA A 182 -12.27 -4.55 8.55
N GLN A 183 -11.68 -5.36 7.66
CA GLN A 183 -12.16 -5.49 6.28
C GLN A 183 -13.48 -6.27 6.21
N ASP A 184 -13.62 -7.35 6.99
CA ASP A 184 -14.84 -8.16 7.02
C ASP A 184 -16.03 -7.34 7.55
N ILE A 185 -15.84 -6.60 8.64
CA ILE A 185 -16.89 -5.72 9.20
C ILE A 185 -17.20 -4.58 8.23
N SER A 186 -16.18 -4.00 7.57
CA SER A 186 -16.42 -3.01 6.51
C SER A 186 -17.30 -3.59 5.40
N ARG A 187 -17.03 -4.83 4.96
CA ARG A 187 -17.86 -5.52 3.95
C ARG A 187 -19.29 -5.76 4.46
N GLU A 188 -19.46 -6.20 5.71
CA GLU A 188 -20.77 -6.43 6.32
C GLU A 188 -21.60 -5.13 6.42
N LEU A 189 -20.95 -4.00 6.67
CA LEU A 189 -21.56 -2.66 6.68
C LEU A 189 -21.73 -2.05 5.28
N GLY A 190 -21.44 -2.78 4.20
CA GLY A 190 -21.52 -2.26 2.83
C GLY A 190 -20.45 -1.23 2.45
N MET A 191 -19.39 -1.11 3.25
CA MET A 191 -18.30 -0.15 3.06
C MET A 191 -17.17 -0.74 2.19
N PRO A 192 -16.36 0.10 1.52
CA PRO A 192 -15.24 -0.38 0.71
C PRO A 192 -14.15 -1.07 1.53
N TYR A 193 -13.86 -2.33 1.21
CA TYR A 193 -12.88 -3.19 1.89
C TYR A 193 -11.70 -3.56 0.99
N ARG A 194 -10.72 -4.30 1.53
CA ARG A 194 -9.59 -4.91 0.80
C ARG A 194 -9.50 -6.41 1.08
N ALA A 195 -8.77 -7.10 0.20
CA ALA A 195 -8.32 -8.47 0.43
C ALA A 195 -7.52 -8.57 1.74
N HIS A 196 -7.67 -9.68 2.45
CA HIS A 196 -7.05 -9.98 3.75
C HIS A 196 -5.52 -9.79 3.75
N ALA A 197 -4.92 -9.55 4.92
CA ALA A 197 -3.54 -9.11 5.12
C ALA A 197 -2.51 -10.03 4.46
N LYS A 198 -2.73 -11.34 4.47
CA LYS A 198 -1.86 -12.31 3.77
C LYS A 198 -1.97 -12.19 2.26
N GLU A 199 -3.17 -12.01 1.73
CA GLU A 199 -3.42 -11.83 0.30
C GLU A 199 -2.89 -10.48 -0.19
N TRP A 200 -3.10 -9.42 0.61
CA TRP A 200 -2.56 -8.10 0.36
C TRP A 200 -1.02 -8.12 0.34
N ARG A 201 -0.35 -8.73 1.34
CA ARG A 201 1.12 -8.90 1.34
C ARG A 201 1.61 -9.73 0.16
N ARG A 202 0.87 -10.77 -0.24
CA ARG A 202 1.19 -11.54 -1.47
C ARG A 202 1.07 -10.68 -2.72
N ALA A 203 0.03 -9.85 -2.83
CA ALA A 203 -0.16 -8.93 -3.96
C ALA A 203 0.91 -7.83 -3.99
N GLU A 204 1.26 -7.25 -2.83
CA GLU A 204 2.33 -6.26 -2.71
C GLU A 204 3.69 -6.88 -3.04
N SER A 205 3.97 -8.10 -2.58
CA SER A 205 5.19 -8.83 -2.93
C SER A 205 5.28 -9.11 -4.44
N LYS A 206 4.18 -9.54 -5.07
CA LYS A 206 4.10 -9.70 -6.54
C LYS A 206 4.34 -8.38 -7.26
N GLU A 207 3.77 -7.28 -6.79
CA GLU A 207 3.97 -5.95 -7.36
C GLU A 207 5.40 -5.43 -7.13
N ALA A 208 6.00 -5.68 -5.97
CA ALA A 208 7.40 -5.37 -5.69
C ALA A 208 8.35 -6.20 -6.58
N GLN A 209 8.05 -7.48 -6.78
CA GLN A 209 8.78 -8.36 -7.70
C GLN A 209 8.62 -7.89 -9.15
N ARG A 210 7.41 -7.46 -9.54
CA ARG A 210 7.13 -6.84 -10.85
C ARG A 210 7.96 -5.56 -11.01
N ARG A 211 7.97 -4.67 -10.03
CA ARG A 211 8.79 -3.44 -10.02
C ARG A 211 10.28 -3.74 -10.11
N LYS A 212 10.78 -4.70 -9.34
CA LYS A 212 12.19 -5.13 -9.37
C LYS A 212 12.55 -5.71 -10.73
N ARG A 213 11.65 -6.47 -11.36
CA ARG A 213 11.79 -6.98 -12.73
C ARG A 213 11.78 -5.85 -13.76
N GLU A 214 10.88 -4.88 -13.64
CA GLU A 214 10.85 -3.71 -14.53
C GLU A 214 12.12 -2.85 -14.40
N GLN A 215 12.62 -2.67 -13.18
CA GLN A 215 13.89 -1.99 -12.90
C GLN A 215 15.09 -2.78 -13.41
N SER A 216 15.12 -4.12 -13.25
CA SER A 216 16.21 -4.96 -13.74
C SER A 216 16.27 -4.98 -15.27
N LEU A 217 15.11 -4.93 -15.93
CA LEU A 217 14.96 -4.75 -17.39
C LEU A 217 15.31 -3.32 -17.86
N GLY A 218 15.69 -2.41 -16.95
CA GLY A 218 16.11 -1.05 -17.28
C GLY A 218 14.99 -0.14 -17.78
N ARG A 219 13.72 -0.49 -17.55
CA ARG A 219 12.56 0.31 -17.92
C ARG A 219 12.33 1.37 -16.84
N TYR A 220 13.06 2.49 -16.90
CA TYR A 220 12.75 3.63 -16.04
C TYR A 220 11.47 4.30 -16.52
N MET A 221 10.32 3.90 -15.96
CA MET A 221 9.06 4.58 -16.20
C MET A 221 8.99 5.86 -15.39
N THR A 222 8.84 6.99 -16.07
CA THR A 222 8.55 8.28 -15.45
C THR A 222 7.22 8.23 -14.69
N LYS A 223 6.99 9.18 -13.77
CA LYS A 223 5.74 9.25 -13.00
C LYS A 223 4.50 9.38 -13.90
N VAL A 224 4.64 10.08 -15.03
CA VAL A 224 3.59 10.26 -16.04
C VAL A 224 3.28 8.96 -16.79
N GLU A 225 4.30 8.21 -17.20
CA GLU A 225 4.13 6.91 -17.85
C GLU A 225 3.48 5.87 -16.92
N ARG A 226 3.69 5.98 -15.60
CA ARG A 226 3.01 5.16 -14.60
C ARG A 226 1.53 5.49 -14.46
N SER A 227 1.13 6.75 -14.67
CA SER A 227 -0.30 7.14 -14.69
C SER A 227 -0.96 6.59 -15.94
N ILE A 228 -0.40 6.88 -17.11
CA ILE A 228 -0.92 6.45 -18.41
C ILE A 228 -1.11 4.93 -18.50
N ALA A 229 -0.16 4.14 -17.97
CA ALA A 229 -0.27 2.67 -17.96
C ALA A 229 -1.31 2.14 -16.95
N ARG A 230 -1.59 2.89 -15.88
CA ARG A 230 -2.60 2.53 -14.88
C ARG A 230 -4.02 2.87 -15.38
N ASP A 231 -4.11 3.95 -16.15
CA ASP A 231 -5.37 4.51 -16.64
C ASP A 231 -5.78 3.90 -18.00
N GLY A 232 -5.00 2.92 -18.52
CA GLY A 232 -5.27 2.23 -19.78
C GLY A 232 -5.06 3.09 -21.04
N SER A 233 -4.51 4.30 -20.89
CA SER A 233 -4.38 5.28 -21.96
C SER A 233 -3.15 5.01 -22.85
N PHE A 234 -3.20 5.47 -24.10
CA PHE A 234 -2.17 5.24 -25.13
C PHE A 234 -0.79 5.82 -24.74
N SER A 235 0.29 5.04 -24.96
CA SER A 235 1.67 5.45 -24.71
C SER A 235 2.56 5.22 -25.93
N TRP A 236 3.00 6.29 -26.59
CA TRP A 236 3.86 6.22 -27.78
C TRP A 236 5.19 5.49 -27.53
N LYS A 237 5.76 5.55 -26.32
CA LYS A 237 6.94 4.75 -25.97
C LYS A 237 6.63 3.27 -25.83
N ALA A 238 5.45 2.92 -25.31
CA ALA A 238 5.01 1.53 -25.26
C ALA A 238 4.80 0.97 -26.67
N ALA A 239 4.24 1.78 -27.58
CA ALA A 239 4.14 1.45 -29.01
C ALA A 239 5.51 1.15 -29.64
N ILE A 240 6.46 2.06 -29.51
CA ILE A 240 7.84 1.88 -30.01
C ILE A 240 8.49 0.63 -29.38
N ALA A 241 8.37 0.44 -28.05
CA ALA A 241 9.00 -0.70 -27.36
C ALA A 241 8.38 -2.04 -27.77
N ASN A 242 7.08 -2.08 -28.07
CA ASN A 242 6.42 -3.28 -28.57
C ASN A 242 6.85 -3.60 -30.00
N GLY A 243 6.90 -2.60 -30.89
CA GLY A 243 7.46 -2.75 -32.23
C GLY A 243 8.91 -3.25 -32.20
N ALA A 244 9.76 -2.63 -31.36
CA ALA A 244 11.16 -3.02 -31.21
C ALA A 244 11.32 -4.43 -30.63
N ARG A 245 10.45 -4.86 -29.71
CA ARG A 245 10.47 -6.24 -29.18
C ARG A 245 10.14 -7.26 -30.26
N SER A 246 9.13 -6.99 -31.08
CA SER A 246 8.75 -7.86 -32.20
C SER A 246 9.85 -7.92 -33.26
N ALA A 247 10.41 -6.78 -33.66
CA ALA A 247 11.50 -6.72 -34.62
C ALA A 247 12.76 -7.45 -34.14
N LYS A 248 13.08 -7.35 -32.85
CA LYS A 248 14.24 -8.02 -32.23
C LYS A 248 14.13 -9.56 -32.24
N LEU A 249 12.92 -10.12 -32.25
CA LEU A 249 12.71 -11.57 -32.36
C LEU A 249 13.04 -12.11 -33.76
N LEU A 250 12.95 -11.25 -34.79
CA LEU A 250 13.10 -11.60 -36.20
C LEU A 250 14.45 -11.23 -36.78
N ALA A 251 15.09 -10.19 -36.24
CA ALA A 251 16.34 -9.67 -36.75
C ALA A 251 17.48 -10.68 -36.65
N CYS A 252 18.28 -10.80 -37.71
CA CYS A 252 19.52 -11.59 -37.77
C CYS A 252 20.77 -10.70 -37.91
N ASP A 253 20.56 -9.41 -38.13
CA ASP A 253 21.56 -8.35 -38.22
C ASP A 253 20.91 -6.98 -37.95
N GLU A 254 21.69 -5.92 -38.07
CA GLU A 254 21.20 -4.56 -37.91
C GLU A 254 20.17 -4.16 -38.97
N ASP A 255 20.43 -4.52 -40.23
CA ASP A 255 19.62 -4.07 -41.36
C ASP A 255 18.24 -4.74 -41.36
N SER A 256 18.17 -6.03 -41.03
CA SER A 256 16.92 -6.76 -40.82
C SER A 256 16.11 -6.21 -39.65
N PHE A 257 16.77 -5.76 -38.57
CA PHE A 257 16.08 -5.08 -37.47
C PHE A 257 15.48 -3.75 -37.91
N VAL A 258 16.26 -2.89 -38.58
CA VAL A 258 15.81 -1.58 -39.08
C VAL A 258 14.70 -1.76 -40.12
N SER A 259 14.84 -2.73 -41.01
CA SER A 259 13.83 -3.06 -42.02
C SER A 259 12.51 -3.52 -41.39
N THR A 260 12.57 -4.41 -40.39
CA THR A 260 11.36 -4.88 -39.68
C THR A 260 10.69 -3.76 -38.89
N MET A 261 11.46 -2.85 -38.30
CA MET A 261 10.92 -1.65 -37.64
C MET A 261 10.25 -0.69 -38.63
N ARG A 262 10.84 -0.52 -39.83
CA ARG A 262 10.26 0.30 -40.89
C ARG A 262 8.95 -0.30 -41.41
N LEU A 263 8.89 -1.63 -41.61
CA LEU A 263 7.66 -2.33 -41.97
C LEU A 263 6.57 -2.17 -40.89
N ALA A 264 6.98 -2.10 -39.63
CA ALA A 264 6.12 -1.78 -38.49
C ALA A 264 5.68 -0.30 -38.40
N GLY A 265 6.10 0.54 -39.34
CA GLY A 265 5.79 1.98 -39.37
C GLY A 265 6.69 2.84 -38.49
N PHE A 266 7.73 2.29 -37.86
CA PHE A 266 8.64 3.05 -36.99
C PHE A 266 9.97 3.35 -37.71
N ALA A 267 10.53 4.53 -37.46
CA ALA A 267 11.87 4.85 -37.92
C ALA A 267 12.91 4.56 -36.83
N VAL A 268 14.04 3.99 -37.24
CA VAL A 268 15.20 3.74 -36.37
C VAL A 268 16.44 4.29 -37.07
N GLU A 269 17.12 5.21 -36.41
CA GLU A 269 18.35 5.85 -36.89
C GLU A 269 19.48 5.61 -35.89
N ARG A 270 20.72 5.91 -36.28
CA ARG A 270 21.83 5.99 -35.33
C ARG A 270 21.91 7.39 -34.74
N ALA A 271 21.84 7.49 -33.42
CA ALA A 271 22.11 8.73 -32.71
C ALA A 271 23.59 9.09 -32.78
N ALA A 272 23.94 10.35 -32.51
CA ALA A 272 25.33 10.83 -32.45
C ALA A 272 26.22 10.01 -31.48
N GLY A 273 25.63 9.43 -30.43
CA GLY A 273 26.33 8.55 -29.48
C GLY A 273 26.43 7.08 -29.90
N GLY A 274 26.07 6.74 -31.15
CA GLY A 274 26.15 5.38 -31.69
C GLY A 274 25.05 4.40 -31.25
N ASP A 275 24.17 4.79 -30.33
CA ASP A 275 22.96 4.02 -29.96
C ASP A 275 21.82 4.25 -30.96
N PHE A 276 20.78 3.42 -30.92
CA PHE A 276 19.60 3.64 -31.75
C PHE A 276 18.77 4.82 -31.27
N LEU A 277 18.21 5.58 -32.21
CA LEU A 277 17.18 6.59 -32.02
C LEU A 277 15.89 6.09 -32.66
N TYR A 278 14.91 5.75 -31.84
CA TYR A 278 13.60 5.30 -32.26
C TYR A 278 12.65 6.49 -32.43
N ARG A 279 11.82 6.48 -33.47
CA ARG A 279 10.81 7.51 -33.75
C ARG A 279 9.45 6.91 -34.06
N HIS A 280 8.40 7.49 -33.49
CA HIS A 280 7.01 7.15 -33.78
C HIS A 280 6.53 7.85 -35.06
N PRO A 281 5.78 7.19 -35.96
CA PRO A 281 5.35 7.77 -37.24
C PRO A 281 4.45 8.99 -37.09
N SER A 282 3.55 8.99 -36.10
CA SER A 282 2.57 10.08 -35.93
C SER A 282 3.19 11.43 -35.54
N ARG A 283 4.33 11.45 -34.83
CA ARG A 283 5.03 12.68 -34.40
C ARG A 283 6.55 12.45 -34.29
N PRO A 284 7.27 12.25 -35.41
CA PRO A 284 8.66 11.77 -35.40
C PRO A 284 9.67 12.74 -34.75
N ASP A 285 9.35 14.04 -34.71
CA ASP A 285 10.19 15.08 -34.09
C ASP A 285 10.02 15.18 -32.57
N ARG A 286 8.88 14.74 -32.04
CA ARG A 286 8.55 14.85 -30.59
C ARG A 286 8.49 13.50 -29.89
N TRP A 287 8.09 12.46 -30.59
CA TRP A 287 7.94 11.10 -30.07
C TRP A 287 9.12 10.25 -30.54
N CYS A 288 10.28 10.64 -30.05
CA CYS A 288 11.53 9.93 -30.29
C CYS A 288 12.29 9.70 -28.99
N CYS A 289 13.02 8.59 -28.91
CA CYS A 289 13.91 8.32 -27.78
C CYS A 289 15.06 7.39 -28.17
N THR A 290 16.18 7.53 -27.46
CA THR A 290 17.33 6.63 -27.63
C THR A 290 17.01 5.24 -27.07
N GLY A 291 17.72 4.22 -27.54
CA GLY A 291 17.60 2.85 -27.05
C GLY A 291 17.76 2.74 -25.54
N TYR A 292 18.78 3.39 -24.98
CA TYR A 292 18.95 3.49 -23.53
C TYR A 292 17.71 4.04 -22.80
N ARG A 293 17.06 5.08 -23.35
CA ARG A 293 15.85 5.69 -22.76
C ARG A 293 14.58 4.86 -22.99
N LEU A 294 14.57 4.00 -24.00
CA LEU A 294 13.50 3.02 -24.23
C LEU A 294 13.64 1.82 -23.28
N GLY A 295 14.88 1.46 -22.93
CA GLY A 295 15.25 0.45 -21.95
C GLY A 295 16.54 -0.27 -22.36
N ARG A 296 17.29 -0.82 -21.39
CA ARG A 296 18.61 -1.44 -21.65
C ARG A 296 18.59 -2.56 -22.69
N ASP A 297 17.46 -3.25 -22.84
CA ASP A 297 17.28 -4.31 -23.85
C ASP A 297 17.11 -3.79 -25.28
N PHE A 298 16.89 -2.48 -25.44
CA PHE A 298 16.67 -1.81 -26.72
C PHE A 298 17.83 -0.90 -27.12
N THR A 299 18.96 -0.97 -26.40
CA THR A 299 20.19 -0.36 -26.94
C THR A 299 20.61 -1.10 -28.20
N ARG A 300 21.30 -0.41 -29.11
CA ARG A 300 21.85 -1.01 -30.32
C ARG A 300 22.66 -2.25 -30.00
N GLU A 301 23.52 -2.17 -29.00
CA GLU A 301 24.33 -3.30 -28.54
C GLU A 301 23.47 -4.51 -28.13
N ALA A 302 22.40 -4.29 -27.35
CA ALA A 302 21.52 -5.37 -26.90
C ALA A 302 20.68 -5.97 -28.03
N VAL A 303 20.30 -5.17 -29.03
CA VAL A 303 19.61 -5.63 -30.24
C VAL A 303 20.55 -6.48 -31.09
N LEU A 304 21.78 -6.01 -31.33
CA LEU A 304 22.75 -6.74 -32.16
C LEU A 304 23.23 -8.04 -31.52
N ARG A 305 23.37 -8.08 -30.19
CA ARG A 305 23.63 -9.35 -29.47
C ARG A 305 22.53 -10.37 -29.74
N ALA A 306 21.26 -9.97 -29.60
CA ALA A 306 20.13 -10.85 -29.88
C ALA A 306 20.03 -11.25 -31.36
N ALA A 307 20.33 -10.33 -32.28
CA ALA A 307 20.36 -10.62 -33.71
C ALA A 307 21.47 -11.63 -34.06
N GLY A 308 22.64 -11.52 -33.43
CA GLY A 308 23.71 -12.51 -33.52
C GLY A 308 23.31 -13.88 -32.96
N ASP A 309 22.57 -13.91 -31.84
CA ASP A 309 22.01 -15.15 -31.29
C ASP A 309 20.98 -15.78 -32.23
N ASN A 310 20.08 -14.99 -32.81
CA ASN A 310 19.10 -15.45 -33.78
C ASN A 310 19.77 -15.99 -35.04
N ARG A 311 20.83 -15.34 -35.53
CA ARG A 311 21.64 -15.83 -36.65
C ARG A 311 22.29 -17.17 -36.34
N ARG A 312 22.87 -17.33 -35.13
CA ARG A 312 23.47 -18.59 -34.67
C ARG A 312 22.45 -19.71 -34.48
N ARG A 313 21.21 -19.37 -34.12
CA ARG A 313 20.08 -20.32 -34.00
C ARG A 313 19.48 -20.71 -35.36
N GLY A 314 19.86 -20.03 -36.44
CA GLY A 314 19.17 -20.02 -37.74
C GLY A 314 19.70 -20.98 -38.82
N ASP A 315 20.10 -22.20 -38.47
CA ASP A 315 20.12 -23.34 -39.42
C ASP A 315 18.85 -24.20 -39.29
N MET A 316 17.69 -23.55 -39.31
CA MET A 316 16.39 -24.20 -39.46
C MET A 316 15.50 -23.27 -40.28
N SER A 317 15.56 -23.46 -41.59
CA SER A 317 14.64 -22.93 -42.59
C SER A 317 13.21 -23.28 -42.20
N ASP A 318 12.44 -22.28 -41.78
CA ASP A 318 11.02 -22.28 -42.05
C ASP A 318 10.59 -20.82 -42.27
N ASP A 319 10.68 -20.38 -43.52
CA ASP A 319 10.21 -19.06 -43.93
C ASP A 319 8.74 -18.85 -43.54
N ALA A 320 7.96 -19.92 -43.41
CA ALA A 320 6.60 -19.90 -42.87
C ALA A 320 6.53 -19.47 -41.39
N ASN A 321 7.53 -19.81 -40.57
CA ASN A 321 7.57 -19.36 -39.17
C ASN A 321 7.99 -17.89 -39.06
N ARG A 322 8.90 -17.42 -39.94
CA ARG A 322 9.23 -16.00 -40.07
C ARG A 322 8.03 -15.19 -40.55
N GLU A 323 7.33 -15.67 -41.57
CA GLU A 323 6.14 -15.03 -42.12
C GLU A 323 4.99 -15.00 -41.09
N ARG A 324 4.79 -16.08 -40.32
CA ARG A 324 3.81 -16.13 -39.23
C ARG A 324 4.15 -15.16 -38.09
N VAL A 325 5.43 -15.04 -37.71
CA VAL A 325 5.86 -14.10 -36.66
C VAL A 325 5.80 -12.66 -37.18
N LEU A 326 6.12 -12.41 -38.45
CA LEU A 326 5.92 -11.13 -39.14
C LEU A 326 4.44 -10.73 -39.18
N ALA A 327 3.55 -11.63 -39.60
CA ALA A 327 2.11 -11.39 -39.64
C ALA A 327 1.54 -11.10 -38.25
N LYS A 328 1.98 -11.83 -37.22
CA LYS A 328 1.56 -11.62 -35.83
C LYS A 328 2.12 -10.31 -35.24
N ALA A 329 3.32 -9.92 -35.66
CA ALA A 329 3.92 -8.64 -35.30
C ALA A 329 3.17 -7.48 -35.97
N ILE A 330 2.91 -7.55 -37.28
CA ILE A 330 2.14 -6.56 -38.06
C ILE A 330 0.73 -6.39 -37.49
N ALA A 331 0.01 -7.48 -37.21
CA ALA A 331 -1.31 -7.43 -36.59
C ALA A 331 -1.30 -6.80 -35.17
N ALA A 332 -0.22 -6.99 -34.41
CA ALA A 332 -0.05 -6.36 -33.10
C ALA A 332 0.31 -4.86 -33.19
N LEU A 333 0.71 -4.38 -34.38
CA LEU A 333 1.09 -3.00 -34.65
C LEU A 333 -0.05 -2.19 -35.27
N ASP A 334 -0.91 -2.81 -36.08
CA ASP A 334 -2.13 -2.18 -36.61
C ASP A 334 -3.12 -1.77 -35.51
N GLY A 335 -3.15 -2.48 -34.38
CA GLY A 335 -3.95 -2.09 -33.21
C GLY A 335 -3.38 -0.91 -32.39
N ILE A 336 -2.22 -0.38 -32.75
CA ILE A 336 -1.48 0.67 -32.01
C ILE A 336 -1.36 1.97 -32.84
N ALA A 337 -1.60 1.91 -34.15
CA ALA A 337 -1.38 3.01 -35.09
C ALA A 337 -2.59 3.95 -35.29
N ASP A 338 -3.72 3.74 -34.62
CA ASP A 338 -4.89 4.61 -34.73
C ASP A 338 -4.95 5.66 -33.59
N PRO A 339 -4.50 6.89 -33.81
CA PRO A 339 -4.63 7.99 -32.86
C PRO A 339 -6.07 8.53 -32.75
N SER A 340 -7.04 8.05 -33.53
CA SER A 340 -8.42 8.55 -33.51
C SER A 340 -9.25 8.06 -32.32
N ASN A 341 -8.73 7.12 -31.52
CA ASN A 341 -9.44 6.55 -30.38
C ASN A 341 -9.15 7.26 -29.03
N VAL A 342 -8.84 8.56 -29.08
CA VAL A 342 -8.63 9.40 -27.90
C VAL A 342 -9.39 10.71 -28.09
N ALA A 343 -10.62 10.75 -27.58
CA ALA A 343 -11.27 11.99 -27.14
C ALA A 343 -10.89 12.26 -25.69
#